data_AF-A0A0N9HPM1-F1
#
_entry.id   AF-A0A0N9HPM1-F1
#
_cell.length_a   1.000
_cell.length_b   1.000
_cell.length_c   1.000
_cell.angle_alpha   90.00
_cell.angle_beta   90.00
_cell.angle_gamma   90.00
#
_symmetry.space_group_name_H-M   'P 1'
#
loop_
_entity.id
_entity.type
_entity.pdbx_description
1 polymer ?
#
loop_
_entity_poly.entity_id
_entity_poly.type
_entity_poly.pdbx_seq_one_letter_code
_entity_poly.pdbx_strand_id
1 'polypeptide(L)'
;MTTMKQTILILTLAVIGLTACKQKQTTEIRNDFKKYYDQFNVNGSFVLYDPQTDNYIFYNQNQFEQTFSPASTFKICNSLIGLETGVIKDENFVIPWDSVTRQNPNWNTDHDLQTAFKNSTVWYYQELARRVGGQQMKYWLDKQTMATQTHQAALTSFG
;
A
#
# COMPACT_ATOMS: atom_id res chain seq x y z
N MET A 1 -26.45 53.42 4.09
CA MET A 1 -26.53 52.07 3.46
C MET A 1 -25.18 51.36 3.33
N THR A 2 -24.06 52.08 3.20
CA THR A 2 -22.70 51.53 3.06
C THR A 2 -22.14 50.92 4.35
N THR A 3 -22.38 51.53 5.51
CA THR A 3 -21.94 51.04 6.83
C THR A 3 -22.60 49.70 7.19
N MET A 4 -23.92 49.56 6.98
CA MET A 4 -24.65 48.32 7.25
C MET A 4 -24.18 47.14 6.39
N LYS A 5 -23.79 47.38 5.12
CA LYS A 5 -23.20 46.37 4.24
C LYS A 5 -21.81 45.92 4.68
N GLN A 6 -20.98 46.85 5.18
CA GLN A 6 -19.65 46.53 5.73
C GLN A 6 -19.74 45.73 7.02
N THR A 7 -20.68 46.07 7.92
CA THR A 7 -20.89 45.31 9.16
C THR A 7 -21.39 43.89 8.89
N ILE A 8 -22.31 43.72 7.93
CA ILE A 8 -22.80 42.39 7.51
C ILE A 8 -21.65 41.56 6.91
N LEU A 9 -20.83 42.17 6.03
CA LEU A 9 -19.69 41.49 5.39
C LEU A 9 -18.65 41.00 6.41
N ILE A 10 -18.32 41.82 7.42
CA ILE A 10 -17.39 41.46 8.50
C ILE A 10 -17.97 40.36 9.39
N LEU A 11 -19.28 40.40 9.71
CA LEU A 11 -19.92 39.31 10.46
C LEU A 11 -19.90 37.99 9.69
N THR A 12 -20.16 38.01 8.38
CA THR A 12 -20.08 36.78 7.56
C THR A 12 -18.66 36.22 7.48
N LEU A 13 -17.61 37.05 7.34
CA LEU A 13 -16.23 36.57 7.37
C LEU A 13 -15.84 35.96 8.72
N ALA A 14 -16.30 36.55 9.83
CA ALA A 14 -16.03 36.03 11.17
C ALA A 14 -16.71 34.68 11.43
N VAL A 15 -17.92 34.48 10.91
CA VAL A 15 -18.65 33.19 11.01
C VAL A 15 -18.01 32.10 10.15
N ILE A 16 -17.47 32.44 8.96
CA ILE A 16 -16.75 31.49 8.10
C ILE A 16 -15.41 31.06 8.71
N GLY A 17 -14.74 31.94 9.47
CA GLY A 17 -13.50 31.61 10.18
C GLY A 17 -13.67 30.61 11.34
N LEU A 18 -14.87 30.50 11.91
CA LEU A 18 -15.16 29.60 13.04
C LEU A 18 -15.52 28.16 12.60
N THR A 19 -15.83 27.94 11.31
CA THR A 19 -16.24 26.62 10.79
C THR A 19 -15.09 25.75 10.28
N ALA A 20 -13.84 26.24 10.28
CA ALA A 20 -12.68 25.46 9.85
C ALA A 20 -11.98 24.77 11.04
N CYS A 21 -12.70 23.94 11.78
CA CYS A 21 -12.06 23.04 12.74
C CYS A 21 -11.48 21.85 11.95
N LYS A 22 -10.22 21.94 11.51
CA LYS A 22 -9.49 20.74 11.06
C LYS A 22 -9.38 19.80 12.25
N GLN A 23 -9.99 18.62 12.14
CA GLN A 23 -9.78 17.54 13.09
C GLN A 23 -8.28 17.26 13.14
N LYS A 24 -7.69 17.33 14.34
CA LYS A 24 -6.27 17.08 14.54
C LYS A 24 -6.07 15.56 14.51
N GLN A 25 -5.18 15.08 13.65
CA GLN A 25 -4.79 13.67 13.63
C GLN A 25 -4.40 13.21 15.05
N THR A 26 -5.01 12.12 15.51
CA THR A 26 -4.72 11.54 16.83
C THR A 26 -4.01 10.20 16.70
N THR A 27 -3.36 9.81 17.80
CA THR A 27 -2.69 8.52 17.93
C THR A 27 -3.06 7.87 19.26
N GLU A 28 -3.46 6.61 19.21
CA GLU A 28 -3.76 5.74 20.35
C GLU A 28 -2.74 4.58 20.40
N ILE A 29 -2.17 4.30 21.58
CA ILE A 29 -1.24 3.19 21.78
C ILE A 29 -1.92 2.04 22.54
N ARG A 30 -1.98 0.87 21.91
CA ARG A 30 -2.62 -0.36 22.43
C ARG A 30 -1.59 -1.40 22.84
N ASN A 31 -0.86 -1.12 23.91
CA ASN A 31 0.11 -2.06 24.48
C ASN A 31 -0.53 -3.38 24.96
N ASP A 32 -1.82 -3.37 25.27
CA ASP A 32 -2.57 -4.58 25.61
C ASP A 32 -2.68 -5.58 24.45
N PHE A 33 -2.42 -5.16 23.21
CA PHE A 33 -2.32 -6.07 22.06
C PHE A 33 -1.11 -7.01 22.13
N LYS A 34 -0.12 -6.73 23.00
CA LYS A 34 1.02 -7.63 23.26
C LYS A 34 0.56 -9.06 23.54
N LYS A 35 -0.55 -9.21 24.26
CA LYS A 35 -1.15 -10.51 24.57
C LYS A 35 -1.49 -11.34 23.33
N TYR A 36 -1.68 -10.75 22.15
CA TYR A 36 -1.94 -11.47 20.89
C TYR A 36 -0.68 -12.02 20.22
N TYR A 37 0.47 -11.40 20.49
CA TYR A 37 1.76 -11.83 19.96
C TYR A 37 2.43 -12.83 20.91
N ASP A 38 2.30 -12.61 22.23
CA ASP A 38 2.84 -13.52 23.26
C ASP A 38 2.26 -14.94 23.15
N GLN A 39 1.00 -15.09 22.71
CA GLN A 39 0.33 -16.41 22.51
C GLN A 39 1.12 -17.32 21.57
N PHE A 40 1.75 -16.73 20.56
CA PHE A 40 2.46 -17.42 19.50
C PHE A 40 3.98 -17.30 19.68
N ASN A 41 4.44 -16.68 20.76
CA ASN A 41 5.86 -16.42 21.04
C ASN A 41 6.57 -15.68 19.88
N VAL A 42 5.92 -14.64 19.36
CA VAL A 42 6.44 -13.81 18.26
C VAL A 42 6.54 -12.35 18.65
N ASN A 43 7.39 -11.59 17.96
CA ASN A 43 7.43 -10.14 18.02
C ASN A 43 6.78 -9.55 16.78
N GLY A 44 5.99 -8.50 16.94
CA GLY A 44 5.33 -7.83 15.82
C GLY A 44 4.77 -6.47 16.19
N SER A 45 4.16 -5.82 15.22
CA SER A 45 3.51 -4.52 15.33
C SER A 45 2.18 -4.58 14.59
N PHE A 46 1.30 -3.66 14.96
CA PHE A 46 0.00 -3.49 14.33
C PHE A 46 -0.27 -2.00 14.20
N VAL A 47 -0.85 -1.62 13.06
CA VAL A 47 -1.33 -0.27 12.81
C VAL A 47 -2.73 -0.36 12.22
N LEU A 48 -3.63 0.50 12.68
CA LEU A 48 -4.92 0.75 12.06
C LEU A 48 -5.10 2.25 11.90
N TYR A 49 -5.45 2.68 10.70
CA TYR A 49 -5.84 4.06 10.43
C TYR A 49 -7.36 4.12 10.22
N ASP A 50 -8.04 4.94 11.02
CA ASP A 50 -9.44 5.27 10.83
C ASP A 50 -9.56 6.64 10.14
N PRO A 51 -9.96 6.69 8.86
CA PRO A 51 -10.09 7.95 8.13
C PRO A 51 -11.29 8.80 8.57
N GLN A 52 -12.28 8.23 9.28
CA GLN A 52 -13.44 8.99 9.75
C GLN A 52 -13.08 9.89 10.92
N THR A 53 -12.20 9.39 11.79
CA THR A 53 -11.74 10.10 12.98
C THR A 53 -10.35 10.70 12.84
N ASP A 54 -9.70 10.48 11.70
CA ASP A 54 -8.29 10.80 11.45
C ASP A 54 -7.37 10.29 12.58
N ASN A 55 -7.60 9.03 12.99
CA ASN A 55 -6.95 8.43 14.14
C ASN A 55 -6.09 7.22 13.75
N TYR A 56 -4.89 7.15 14.29
CA TYR A 56 -4.05 5.97 14.23
C TYR A 56 -4.11 5.18 15.54
N ILE A 57 -4.24 3.87 15.44
CA ILE A 57 -4.10 2.94 16.56
C ILE A 57 -2.85 2.11 16.31
N PHE A 58 -1.88 2.18 17.23
CA PHE A 58 -0.63 1.42 17.14
C PHE A 58 -0.47 0.40 18.26
N TYR A 59 0.12 -0.74 17.91
CA TYR A 59 0.85 -1.59 18.83
C TYR A 59 2.29 -1.72 18.34
N ASN A 60 3.25 -1.53 19.26
CA ASN A 60 4.70 -1.58 18.98
C ASN A 60 5.14 -0.63 17.86
N GLN A 61 4.90 0.67 18.06
CA GLN A 61 5.24 1.71 17.09
C GLN A 61 6.73 1.73 16.70
N ASN A 62 7.63 1.44 17.65
CA ASN A 62 9.07 1.37 17.38
C ASN A 62 9.43 0.32 16.31
N GLN A 63 8.69 -0.80 16.25
CA GLN A 63 8.90 -1.77 15.18
C GLN A 63 8.21 -1.34 13.88
N PHE A 64 7.04 -0.70 13.95
CA PHE A 64 6.35 -0.17 12.77
C PHE A 64 7.23 0.82 11.96
N GLU A 65 8.05 1.62 12.65
CA GLU A 65 8.97 2.57 12.01
C GLU A 65 10.20 1.90 11.37
N GLN A 66 10.41 0.60 11.59
CA GLN A 66 11.47 -0.17 10.93
C GLN A 66 11.03 -0.60 9.53
N THR A 67 12.00 -0.66 8.62
CA THR A 67 11.75 -1.13 7.24
C THR A 67 11.98 -2.63 7.13
N PHE A 68 11.05 -3.32 6.46
CA PHE A 68 11.12 -4.76 6.17
C PHE A 68 10.98 -5.01 4.68
N SER A 69 11.42 -6.18 4.22
CA SER A 69 11.09 -6.63 2.86
C SER A 69 9.57 -6.73 2.71
N PRO A 70 8.97 -6.18 1.64
CA PRO A 70 7.54 -6.31 1.39
C PRO A 70 7.16 -7.76 1.05
N ALA A 71 8.13 -8.58 0.61
CA ALA A 71 7.88 -9.93 0.10
C ALA A 71 6.68 -9.94 -0.87
N SER A 72 5.65 -10.72 -0.56
CA SER A 72 4.48 -10.86 -1.45
C SER A 72 3.51 -9.68 -1.41
N THR A 73 3.59 -8.75 -0.44
CA THR A 73 2.72 -7.55 -0.45
C THR A 73 3.07 -6.61 -1.60
N PHE A 74 4.30 -6.69 -2.13
CA PHE A 74 4.74 -5.95 -3.31
C PHE A 74 3.92 -6.25 -4.58
N LYS A 75 3.24 -7.39 -4.63
CA LYS A 75 2.37 -7.76 -5.75
C LYS A 75 1.27 -6.73 -6.01
N ILE A 76 0.84 -5.97 -4.99
CA ILE A 76 -0.08 -4.84 -5.15
C ILE A 76 0.54 -3.78 -6.07
N CYS A 77 1.74 -3.29 -5.74
CA CYS A 77 2.44 -2.29 -6.55
C CYS A 77 2.79 -2.83 -7.94
N ASN A 78 3.30 -4.06 -8.03
CA ASN A 78 3.65 -4.69 -9.30
C ASN A 78 2.42 -4.82 -10.24
N SER A 79 1.25 -5.18 -9.70
CA SER A 79 -0.01 -5.21 -10.47
C SER A 79 -0.41 -3.84 -10.98
N LEU A 80 -0.39 -2.82 -10.11
CA LEU A 80 -0.73 -1.44 -10.48
C LEU A 80 0.19 -0.91 -11.58
N ILE A 81 1.49 -1.17 -11.47
CA ILE A 81 2.48 -0.77 -12.48
C ILE A 81 2.23 -1.53 -13.80
N GLY A 82 1.95 -2.83 -13.73
CA GLY A 82 1.60 -3.63 -14.90
C GLY A 82 0.38 -3.07 -15.66
N LEU A 83 -0.66 -2.66 -14.93
CA LEU A 83 -1.86 -2.04 -15.48
C LEU A 83 -1.56 -0.66 -16.08
N GLU A 84 -0.88 0.20 -15.32
CA GLU A 84 -0.57 1.58 -15.71
C GLU A 84 0.35 1.65 -16.95
N THR A 85 1.27 0.68 -17.07
CA THR A 85 2.16 0.57 -18.24
C THR A 85 1.51 -0.13 -19.43
N GLY A 86 0.30 -0.67 -19.28
CA GLY A 86 -0.41 -1.41 -20.32
C GLY A 86 0.13 -2.82 -20.60
N VAL A 87 1.08 -3.31 -19.81
CA VAL A 87 1.55 -4.71 -19.88
C VAL A 87 0.42 -5.67 -19.52
N ILE A 88 -0.35 -5.31 -18.49
CA ILE A 88 -1.60 -5.97 -18.12
C ILE A 88 -2.73 -5.16 -18.71
N LYS A 89 -3.57 -5.81 -19.52
CA LYS A 89 -4.77 -5.19 -20.07
C LYS A 89 -5.89 -5.06 -19.03
N ASP A 90 -6.14 -6.15 -18.30
CA ASP A 90 -7.17 -6.29 -17.28
C ASP A 90 -6.83 -7.49 -16.38
N GLU A 91 -7.69 -7.78 -15.40
CA GLU A 91 -7.49 -8.85 -14.43
C GLU A 91 -7.47 -10.28 -15.03
N ASN A 92 -7.92 -10.45 -16.27
CA ASN A 92 -7.95 -11.72 -17.00
C ASN A 92 -6.70 -11.91 -17.87
N PHE A 93 -5.70 -11.02 -17.77
CA PHE A 93 -4.44 -11.15 -18.49
C PHE A 93 -3.69 -12.41 -18.05
N VAL A 94 -3.58 -13.39 -18.94
CA VAL A 94 -2.91 -14.67 -18.66
C VAL A 94 -1.42 -14.61 -18.99
N ILE A 95 -0.60 -15.10 -18.07
CA ILE A 95 0.77 -15.51 -18.34
C ILE A 95 0.80 -17.05 -18.29
N PRO A 96 1.10 -17.72 -19.42
CA PRO A 96 1.17 -19.18 -19.46
C PRO A 96 2.25 -19.71 -18.53
N TRP A 97 1.99 -20.88 -17.95
CA TRP A 97 2.95 -21.62 -17.15
C TRP A 97 4.11 -22.10 -18.02
N ASP A 98 5.32 -21.98 -17.49
CA ASP A 98 6.56 -22.39 -18.14
C ASP A 98 6.80 -23.92 -18.10
N SER A 99 5.81 -24.71 -17.69
CA SER A 99 5.92 -26.15 -17.44
C SER A 99 6.93 -26.56 -16.37
N VAL A 100 7.46 -25.60 -15.58
CA VAL A 100 8.38 -25.92 -14.47
C VAL A 100 7.57 -26.23 -13.22
N THR A 101 7.62 -27.48 -12.78
CA THR A 101 6.97 -27.93 -11.55
C THR A 101 7.64 -27.31 -10.32
N ARG A 102 6.87 -26.54 -9.56
CA ARG A 102 7.27 -25.89 -8.31
C ARG A 102 6.61 -26.55 -7.11
N GLN A 103 7.15 -26.30 -5.93
CA GLN A 103 6.69 -26.91 -4.67
C GLN A 103 5.22 -26.61 -4.34
N ASN A 104 4.73 -25.42 -4.68
CA ASN A 104 3.32 -25.08 -4.52
C ASN A 104 2.54 -25.57 -5.76
N PRO A 105 1.65 -26.57 -5.62
CA PRO A 105 0.90 -27.10 -6.76
C PRO A 105 0.01 -26.06 -7.43
N ASN A 106 -0.48 -25.08 -6.65
CA ASN A 106 -1.30 -23.98 -7.17
C ASN A 106 -0.53 -23.04 -8.10
N TRP A 107 0.79 -23.20 -8.25
CA TRP A 107 1.62 -22.41 -9.16
C TRP A 107 1.89 -23.12 -10.50
N ASN A 108 1.51 -24.40 -10.63
CA ASN A 108 1.89 -25.25 -11.76
C ASN A 108 0.79 -25.29 -12.82
N THR A 109 0.29 -24.11 -13.19
CA THR A 109 -0.79 -23.93 -14.17
C THR A 109 -0.76 -22.50 -14.68
N ASP A 110 -1.42 -22.25 -15.81
CA ASP A 110 -1.58 -20.90 -16.33
C ASP A 110 -2.32 -20.04 -15.30
N HIS A 111 -1.88 -18.79 -15.18
CA HIS A 111 -2.51 -17.84 -14.27
C HIS A 111 -2.90 -16.57 -15.00
N ASP A 112 -4.09 -16.08 -14.67
CA ASP A 112 -4.45 -14.67 -14.82
C ASP A 112 -3.97 -13.85 -13.61
N LEU A 113 -4.16 -12.53 -13.64
CA LEU A 113 -3.78 -11.66 -12.54
C LEU A 113 -4.49 -12.05 -11.23
N GLN A 114 -5.77 -12.41 -11.31
CA GLN A 114 -6.61 -12.74 -10.14
C GLN A 114 -6.06 -13.97 -9.41
N THR A 115 -5.83 -15.06 -10.14
CA THR A 115 -5.32 -16.32 -9.58
C THR A 115 -3.87 -16.17 -9.15
N ALA A 116 -3.04 -15.45 -9.90
CA ALA A 116 -1.67 -15.14 -9.50
C ALA A 116 -1.60 -14.33 -8.20
N PHE A 117 -2.47 -13.32 -8.05
CA PHE A 117 -2.55 -12.50 -6.84
C PHE A 117 -3.02 -13.35 -5.65
N LYS A 118 -4.12 -14.08 -5.80
CA LYS A 118 -4.72 -14.94 -4.76
C LYS A 118 -3.75 -16.02 -4.26
N ASN A 119 -3.07 -16.70 -5.17
CA ASN A 119 -2.14 -17.79 -4.85
C ASN A 119 -0.72 -17.30 -4.53
N SER A 120 -0.51 -15.98 -4.57
CA SER A 120 0.79 -15.36 -4.39
C SER A 120 1.86 -15.96 -5.34
N THR A 121 1.47 -16.25 -6.59
CA THR A 121 2.28 -16.94 -7.59
C THR A 121 3.51 -16.12 -7.98
N VAL A 122 4.66 -16.40 -7.37
CA VAL A 122 5.87 -15.56 -7.49
C VAL A 122 6.34 -15.45 -8.94
N TRP A 123 6.37 -16.56 -9.69
CA TRP A 123 6.91 -16.58 -11.05
C TRP A 123 6.10 -15.69 -12.02
N TYR A 124 4.78 -15.59 -11.84
CA TYR A 124 3.93 -14.70 -12.62
C TYR A 124 4.36 -13.25 -12.45
N TYR A 125 4.64 -12.83 -11.21
CA TYR A 125 5.05 -11.45 -10.89
C TYR A 125 6.49 -11.14 -11.29
N GLN A 126 7.36 -12.14 -11.31
CA GLN A 126 8.70 -12.00 -11.88
C GLN A 126 8.61 -11.78 -13.39
N GLU A 127 7.80 -12.56 -14.10
CA GLU A 127 7.58 -12.38 -15.54
C GLU A 127 6.90 -11.03 -15.85
N LEU A 128 5.90 -10.64 -15.06
CA LEU A 128 5.29 -9.32 -15.15
C LEU A 128 6.31 -8.19 -15.02
N ALA A 129 7.17 -8.25 -14.00
CA ALA A 129 8.20 -7.24 -13.78
C ALA A 129 9.23 -7.19 -14.93
N ARG A 130 9.58 -8.35 -15.54
CA ARG A 130 10.40 -8.39 -16.76
C ARG A 130 9.73 -7.72 -17.95
N ARG A 131 8.43 -7.96 -18.15
CA ARG A 131 7.63 -7.33 -19.22
C ARG A 131 7.48 -5.82 -19.04
N VAL A 132 7.33 -5.36 -17.79
CA VAL A 132 7.35 -3.93 -17.45
C VAL A 132 8.73 -3.32 -17.71
N GLY A 133 9.79 -4.05 -17.37
CA GLY A 133 11.18 -3.62 -17.51
C GLY A 133 11.67 -2.74 -16.36
N GLY A 134 12.96 -2.84 -16.06
CA GLY A 134 13.56 -2.20 -14.88
C GLY A 134 13.45 -0.67 -14.86
N GLN A 135 13.54 0.00 -16.00
CA GLN A 135 13.42 1.46 -16.08
C GLN A 135 12.02 1.95 -15.70
N GLN A 136 10.97 1.33 -16.27
CA GLN A 136 9.59 1.68 -15.97
C GLN A 136 9.23 1.30 -14.53
N MET A 137 9.66 0.13 -14.06
CA MET A 137 9.47 -0.28 -12.67
C MET A 137 10.08 0.75 -11.72
N LYS A 138 11.35 1.15 -11.95
CA LYS A 138 12.01 2.19 -11.15
C LYS A 138 11.26 3.52 -11.21
N TYR A 139 10.89 3.99 -12.40
CA TYR A 139 10.17 5.25 -12.56
C TYR A 139 8.88 5.30 -11.71
N TRP A 140 8.06 4.26 -11.78
CA TRP A 140 6.80 4.22 -11.02
C TRP A 140 7.02 4.06 -9.52
N LEU A 141 8.04 3.30 -9.12
CA LEU A 141 8.42 3.15 -7.73
C LEU A 141 8.98 4.44 -7.13
N ASP A 142 9.70 5.26 -7.89
CA ASP A 142 10.17 6.57 -7.42
C ASP A 142 9.01 7.58 -7.31
N LYS A 143 7.98 7.44 -8.16
CA LYS A 143 6.80 8.32 -8.17
C LYS A 143 5.84 8.02 -7.01
N GLN A 144 5.68 6.76 -6.64
CA GLN A 144 5.02 6.39 -5.40
C GLN A 144 6.02 6.63 -4.27
N THR A 145 5.66 7.30 -3.19
CA THR A 145 6.54 7.50 -2.02
C THR A 145 6.75 6.20 -1.23
N MET A 146 7.09 5.10 -1.92
CA MET A 146 7.48 3.82 -1.34
C MET A 146 8.87 3.97 -0.71
N ALA A 147 9.10 3.34 0.44
CA ALA A 147 10.38 3.43 1.14
C ALA A 147 11.54 2.90 0.26
N THR A 148 12.68 3.57 0.31
CA THR A 148 13.83 3.30 -0.58
C THR A 148 14.37 1.86 -0.51
N GLN A 149 14.26 1.18 0.64
CA GLN A 149 14.65 -0.24 0.75
C GLN A 149 13.63 -1.20 0.13
N THR A 150 12.35 -0.80 0.04
CA THR A 150 11.32 -1.50 -0.74
C THR A 150 11.67 -1.49 -2.22
N HIS A 151 12.28 -0.42 -2.73
CA HIS A 151 12.74 -0.34 -4.13
C HIS A 151 13.81 -1.38 -4.44
N GLN A 152 14.86 -1.47 -3.61
CA GLN A 152 15.95 -2.40 -3.86
C GLN A 152 15.50 -3.86 -3.73
N ALA A 153 14.67 -4.20 -2.73
CA ALA A 153 14.15 -5.56 -2.55
C ALA A 153 13.16 -5.97 -3.65
N ALA A 154 12.33 -5.03 -4.13
CA ALA A 154 11.42 -5.27 -5.24
C ALA A 154 12.18 -5.51 -6.56
N LEU A 155 13.18 -4.67 -6.85
CA LEU A 155 13.99 -4.80 -8.05
C LEU A 155 14.89 -6.03 -8.04
N THR A 156 15.31 -6.54 -6.87
CA THR A 156 16.11 -7.78 -6.79
C THR A 156 15.28 -9.06 -6.69
N SER A 157 14.07 -9.00 -6.12
CA SER A 157 13.20 -10.18 -5.99
C SER A 157 12.40 -10.46 -7.26
N PHE A 158 12.16 -9.42 -8.07
CA PHE A 158 11.32 -9.49 -9.27
C PHE A 158 12.01 -9.01 -10.55
N GLY A 159 13.19 -8.40 -10.48
CA GLY A 159 14.01 -8.03 -11.66
C GLY A 159 14.83 -9.19 -12.22
#